data_AF-A0A179T5K4-F1
#
_entry.id   AF-A0A179T5K4-F1
#
_cell.length_a   1.000
_cell.length_b   1.000
_cell.length_c   1.000
_cell.angle_alpha   90.00
_cell.angle_beta   90.00
_cell.angle_gamma   90.00
#
_symmetry.space_group_name_H-M   'P 1'
#
loop_
_entity.id
_entity.type
_entity.pdbx_description
1 polymer ?
#
loop_
_entity_poly.entity_id
_entity_poly.type
_entity_poly.pdbx_seq_one_letter_code
_entity_poly.pdbx_strand_id
1 'polypeptide(L)'
;MLLLKASNLGFRFVLELCALAALGYWGFKAGHGILLKVILGLGTPLAAATLWGLFGSPAAPFKVGVPIRLLLEIVINGAAAFALYASGKASLAGTFIVVVIINKVLMIVWEQ
;
A
#
# COMPACT_ATOMS: atom_id res chain seq x y z
N MET A 1 -6.77 13.78 21.99
CA MET A 1 -6.10 13.87 20.66
C MET A 1 -5.02 12.80 20.45
N LEU A 2 -4.07 12.61 21.37
CA LEU A 2 -2.91 11.71 21.18
C LEU A 2 -3.31 10.25 20.87
N LEU A 3 -4.26 9.69 21.62
CA LEU A 3 -4.77 8.32 21.39
C LEU A 3 -5.36 8.15 19.97
N LEU A 4 -6.16 9.10 19.49
CA LEU A 4 -6.75 9.06 18.15
C LEU A 4 -5.70 9.13 17.05
N LYS A 5 -4.69 9.99 17.22
CA LYS A 5 -3.55 10.12 16.31
C LYS A 5 -2.74 8.82 16.25
N ALA A 6 -2.44 8.21 17.40
CA ALA A 6 -1.72 6.93 17.46
C ALA A 6 -2.53 5.80 16.80
N SER A 7 -3.84 5.74 17.04
CA SER A 7 -4.71 4.77 16.37
C SER A 7 -4.73 4.95 14.86
N ASN A 8 -4.74 6.18 14.35
CA ASN A 8 -4.72 6.45 12.90
C ASN A 8 -3.40 6.02 12.25
N LEU A 9 -2.28 6.18 12.94
CA LEU A 9 -0.97 5.67 12.50
C LEU A 9 -0.93 4.14 12.51
N GLY A 10 -1.45 3.50 13.56
CA GLY A 10 -1.57 2.04 13.61
C GLY A 10 -2.45 1.51 12.47
N PHE A 11 -3.55 2.20 12.19
CA PHE A 11 -4.45 1.85 11.10
C PHE A 11 -3.79 2.03 9.73
N ARG A 12 -3.02 3.10 9.53
CA ARG A 12 -2.19 3.29 8.33
C ARG A 12 -1.24 2.10 8.12
N PHE A 13 -0.56 1.66 9.17
CA PHE A 13 0.33 0.51 9.09
C PHE A 13 -0.43 -0.77 8.69
N VAL A 14 -1.62 -1.00 9.24
CA VAL A 14 -2.49 -2.12 8.82
C VAL A 14 -2.86 -2.01 7.35
N LEU A 15 -3.17 -0.81 6.84
CA LEU A 15 -3.45 -0.60 5.42
C LEU A 15 -2.24 -0.90 4.53
N GLU A 16 -1.02 -0.53 4.96
CA GLU A 16 0.22 -0.87 4.25
C GLU A 16 0.40 -2.40 4.19
N LEU A 17 0.13 -3.13 5.28
CA LEU A 17 0.15 -4.60 5.27
C LEU A 17 -0.92 -5.20 4.36
N CYS A 18 -2.14 -4.65 4.37
CA CYS A 18 -3.20 -5.05 3.45
C CYS A 18 -2.80 -4.81 1.99
N ALA A 19 -2.11 -3.71 1.70
CA ALA A 19 -1.62 -3.39 0.36
C ALA A 19 -0.62 -4.45 -0.12
N LEU A 20 0.35 -4.81 0.71
CA LEU A 20 1.33 -5.86 0.41
C LEU A 20 0.65 -7.23 0.23
N ALA A 21 -0.31 -7.57 1.08
CA ALA A 21 -1.06 -8.82 0.95
C ALA A 21 -1.90 -8.87 -0.34
N ALA A 22 -2.51 -7.75 -0.74
CA ALA A 22 -3.26 -7.63 -1.99
C ALA A 22 -2.37 -7.83 -3.22
N LEU A 23 -1.21 -7.16 -3.26
CA LEU A 23 -0.23 -7.31 -4.33
C LEU A 23 0.27 -8.75 -4.45
N GLY A 24 0.65 -9.36 -3.32
CA GLY A 24 1.09 -10.76 -3.30
C GLY A 24 0.00 -11.73 -3.74
N TYR A 25 -1.23 -11.55 -3.24
CA TYR A 25 -2.38 -12.39 -3.62
C TYR A 25 -2.65 -12.33 -5.12
N TRP A 26 -2.66 -11.13 -5.70
CA TRP A 26 -2.80 -10.97 -7.14
C TRP A 26 -1.64 -11.60 -7.90
N GLY A 27 -0.39 -11.38 -7.45
CA GLY A 27 0.80 -11.95 -8.10
C GLY A 27 0.78 -13.47 -8.17
N PHE A 28 0.34 -14.15 -7.10
CA PHE A 28 0.17 -15.62 -7.10
C PHE A 28 -0.97 -16.10 -8.01
N LYS A 29 -1.95 -15.24 -8.31
CA LYS A 29 -3.07 -15.57 -9.21
C LYS A 29 -2.82 -15.24 -10.68
N ALA A 30 -2.04 -14.20 -10.98
CA ALA A 30 -1.87 -13.68 -12.34
C ALA A 30 -0.93 -14.54 -13.22
N GLY A 31 0.03 -15.25 -12.64
CA GLY A 31 1.03 -16.02 -13.40
C GLY A 31 0.52 -17.33 -14.01
N HIS A 32 0.95 -17.63 -15.24
CA HIS A 32 0.81 -18.96 -15.85
C HIS A 32 2.03 -19.82 -15.49
N GLY A 33 1.81 -20.91 -14.77
CA GLY A 33 2.88 -21.77 -14.26
C GLY A 33 3.45 -21.33 -12.90
N ILE A 34 4.02 -22.28 -12.16
CA ILE A 34 4.48 -22.09 -10.77
C ILE A 34 5.56 -21.00 -10.65
N LEU A 35 6.52 -20.98 -11.58
CA LEU A 35 7.63 -20.03 -11.52
C LEU A 35 7.16 -18.57 -11.61
N LEU A 36 6.32 -18.25 -12.60
CA LEU A 36 5.77 -16.90 -12.78
C LEU A 36 4.89 -16.47 -11.58
N LYS A 37 4.12 -17.40 -11.01
CA LYS A 37 3.32 -17.12 -9.81
C LYS A 37 4.18 -16.76 -8.61
N VAL A 38 5.29 -17.45 -8.41
CA VAL A 38 6.23 -17.16 -7.31
C VAL A 38 6.91 -15.82 -7.54
N ILE A 39 7.40 -15.56 -8.77
CA ILE A 39 8.05 -14.30 -9.12
C ILE A 39 7.10 -13.12 -8.92
N LEU A 40 5.86 -13.20 -9.42
CA LEU A 40 4.89 -12.11 -9.27
C LEU A 40 4.37 -12.01 -7.84
N GLY A 41 4.07 -13.14 -7.19
CA GLY A 41 3.52 -13.19 -5.84
C GLY A 41 4.46 -12.70 -4.75
N LEU A 42 5.77 -12.90 -4.91
CA LEU A 42 6.77 -12.35 -3.99
C LEU A 42 7.38 -11.05 -4.51
N GLY A 43 7.64 -10.96 -5.82
CA GLY A 43 8.30 -9.81 -6.42
C GLY A 43 7.49 -8.53 -6.32
N THR A 44 6.16 -8.59 -6.49
CA THR A 44 5.32 -7.39 -6.40
C THR A 44 5.25 -6.79 -4.98
N PRO A 45 4.97 -7.54 -3.89
CA PRO A 45 5.04 -6.97 -2.55
C PRO A 45 6.47 -6.58 -2.16
N LEU A 46 7.50 -7.33 -2.56
CA LEU A 46 8.89 -6.95 -2.28
C LEU A 46 9.28 -5.66 -2.98
N ALA A 47 8.90 -5.46 -4.25
CA ALA A 47 9.13 -4.22 -4.98
C ALA A 47 8.42 -3.04 -4.29
N ALA A 48 7.16 -3.21 -3.88
CA ALA A 48 6.44 -2.16 -3.17
C ALA A 48 7.09 -1.82 -1.82
N ALA A 49 7.46 -2.83 -1.03
CA ALA A 49 8.11 -2.66 0.26
C ALA A 49 9.50 -2.01 0.15
N THR A 50 10.28 -2.38 -0.87
CA THR A 50 11.61 -1.78 -1.12
C THR A 50 11.49 -0.33 -1.58
N LEU A 51 10.60 -0.02 -2.52
CA LEU A 51 10.34 1.37 -2.94
C LEU A 51 9.88 2.24 -1.77
N TRP A 52 8.99 1.71 -0.92
CA TRP A 52 8.55 2.40 0.28
C TRP A 52 9.70 2.59 1.28
N GLY A 53 10.48 1.55 1.55
CA GLY A 53 11.62 1.62 2.47
C GLY A 53 12.70 2.59 2.01
N LEU A 54 12.97 2.67 0.70
CA LEU A 54 14.02 3.49 0.13
C LEU A 54 13.66 4.98 0.06
N PHE A 55 12.40 5.31 -0.19
CA PHE A 55 11.97 6.70 -0.47
C PHE A 55 10.82 7.19 0.44
N GLY A 56 9.89 6.31 0.81
CA GLY A 56 8.67 6.66 1.55
C GLY A 56 8.84 6.68 3.07
N SER A 57 9.74 5.86 3.62
CA SER A 57 9.95 5.71 5.07
C SER A 57 10.50 6.98 5.75
N PRO A 58 10.18 7.25 7.03
CA PRO A 58 10.88 8.25 7.83
C PRO A 58 12.40 8.01 7.93
N ALA A 59 12.80 6.74 7.91
CA ALA A 59 14.19 6.30 7.92
C ALA A 59 14.72 6.02 6.50
N ALA A 60 14.03 6.52 5.47
CA ALA A 60 14.45 6.33 4.08
C ALA A 60 15.86 6.91 3.86
N PRO A 61 16.79 6.15 3.26
CA PRO A 61 18.11 6.67 2.91
C PRO A 61 18.01 7.82 1.90
N PHE A 62 17.02 7.77 1.00
CA PHE A 62 16.74 8.84 0.05
C PHE A 62 15.59 9.71 0.57
N LYS A 63 15.95 10.87 1.13
CA LYS A 63 14.96 11.86 1.57
C LYS A 63 14.32 12.53 0.36
N VAL A 64 13.08 12.16 0.08
CA VAL A 64 12.28 12.78 -0.98
C VAL A 64 11.34 13.84 -0.39
N GLY A 65 11.02 14.86 -1.19
CA GLY A 65 10.05 15.88 -0.81
C GLY A 65 8.63 15.31 -0.63
N VAL A 66 7.78 16.06 0.07
CA VAL A 66 6.37 15.70 0.33
C VAL A 66 5.59 15.28 -0.93
N PRO A 67 5.73 15.95 -2.10
CA PRO A 67 5.01 15.55 -3.31
C PRO A 67 5.38 14.14 -3.80
N ILE A 68 6.66 13.79 -3.74
CA ILE A 68 7.14 12.48 -4.21
C ILE A 68 6.68 11.38 -3.26
N ARG A 69 6.72 11.63 -1.94
CA ARG A 69 6.19 10.69 -0.95
C ARG A 69 4.69 10.44 -1.17
N LEU A 70 3.92 11.49 -1.45
CA LEU A 70 2.49 11.36 -1.76
C LEU A 70 2.25 10.56 -3.04
N LEU A 71 3.05 10.79 -4.09
CA LEU A 71 2.99 9.99 -5.32
C LEU A 71 3.27 8.51 -5.06
N LEU A 72 4.28 8.19 -4.25
CA LEU A 72 4.57 6.80 -3.86
C LEU A 72 3.39 6.15 -3.12
N GLU A 73 2.78 6.85 -2.17
CA GLU A 73 1.59 6.36 -1.47
C GLU A 73 0.44 6.07 -2.43
N ILE A 74 0.16 6.98 -3.36
CA ILE A 74 -0.90 6.82 -4.36
C ILE A 74 -0.60 5.63 -5.28
N VAL A 75 0.65 5.50 -5.74
CA VAL A 75 1.06 4.41 -6.63
C VAL A 75 0.96 3.06 -5.93
N ILE A 76 1.48 2.93 -4.70
CA ILE A 76 1.49 1.65 -3.97
C ILE A 76 0.07 1.24 -3.58
N ASN A 77 -0.70 2.14 -2.96
CA ASN A 77 -2.08 1.83 -2.55
C ASN A 77 -3.00 1.67 -3.76
N GLY A 78 -2.81 2.46 -4.83
CA GLY A 78 -3.54 2.33 -6.08
C GLY A 78 -3.25 0.98 -6.76
N ALA A 79 -1.98 0.55 -6.79
CA ALA A 79 -1.60 -0.76 -7.30
C ALA A 79 -2.22 -1.90 -6.48
N ALA A 80 -2.27 -1.78 -5.15
CA ALA A 80 -2.93 -2.77 -4.30
C ALA A 80 -4.45 -2.83 -4.55
N ALA A 81 -5.11 -1.70 -4.71
CA ALA A 81 -6.53 -1.66 -5.06
C ALA A 81 -6.79 -2.28 -6.44
N PHE A 82 -5.94 -1.96 -7.43
CA PHE A 82 -6.00 -2.55 -8.76
C PHE A 82 -5.77 -4.07 -8.70
N ALA A 83 -4.81 -4.52 -7.89
CA ALA A 83 -4.53 -5.94 -7.66
C ALA A 83 -5.76 -6.68 -7.07
N LEU A 84 -6.47 -6.08 -6.11
CA LEU A 84 -7.72 -6.62 -5.59
C LEU A 84 -8.80 -6.70 -6.66
N TYR A 85 -8.97 -5.63 -7.44
CA TYR A 85 -9.95 -5.57 -8.52
C TYR A 85 -9.67 -6.62 -9.60
N ALA A 86 -8.43 -6.70 -10.08
CA ALA A 86 -7.97 -7.67 -11.07
C ALA A 86 -8.05 -9.11 -10.56
N SER A 87 -8.04 -9.32 -9.24
CA SER A 87 -8.28 -10.63 -8.62
C SER A 87 -9.77 -10.99 -8.46
N GLY A 88 -10.69 -10.19 -9.02
CA GLY A 88 -12.14 -10.36 -8.93
C GLY A 88 -12.76 -9.84 -7.63
N LYS A 89 -12.01 -9.14 -6.78
CA LYS A 89 -12.46 -8.66 -5.46
C LYS A 89 -12.83 -7.18 -5.50
N ALA A 90 -13.72 -6.80 -6.41
CA ALA A 90 -14.08 -5.40 -6.66
C ALA A 90 -14.64 -4.66 -5.41
N SER A 91 -15.48 -5.33 -4.61
CA SER A 91 -16.00 -4.77 -3.36
C SER A 91 -14.86 -4.44 -2.36
N LEU A 92 -13.89 -5.35 -2.21
CA LEU A 92 -12.73 -5.11 -1.34
C LEU A 92 -11.81 -4.01 -1.89
N ALA A 93 -11.64 -3.92 -3.20
CA ALA A 93 -10.88 -2.83 -3.83
C ALA A 93 -11.51 -1.45 -3.54
N GLY A 94 -12.83 -1.34 -3.68
CA GLY A 94 -13.59 -0.12 -3.37
C GLY A 94 -13.47 0.27 -1.90
N THR A 95 -13.71 -0.68 -1.00
CA THR A 95 -13.55 -0.45 0.45
C THR A 95 -12.13 -0.03 0.80
N PHE A 96 -11.11 -0.70 0.25
CA PHE A 96 -9.71 -0.38 0.52
C PHE A 96 -9.38 1.07 0.09
N ILE A 97 -9.77 1.50 -1.10
CA ILE A 97 -9.54 2.88 -1.56
C ILE A 97 -10.22 3.89 -0.65
N VAL A 98 -11.50 3.68 -0.33
CA VAL A 98 -12.26 4.61 0.53
C VAL A 98 -11.57 4.75 1.89
N VAL A 99 -11.16 3.64 2.47
CA VAL A 99 -10.50 3.61 3.78
C VAL A 99 -9.11 4.27 3.73
N VAL A 100 -8.33 4.06 2.67
CA VAL A 100 -7.05 4.75 2.45
C VAL A 100 -7.25 6.26 2.33
N ILE A 101 -8.25 6.72 1.58
CA ILE A 101 -8.56 8.15 1.42
C ILE A 101 -8.92 8.76 2.78
N ILE A 102 -9.80 8.12 3.55
CA ILE A 102 -10.20 8.60 4.88
C ILE A 102 -8.97 8.71 5.78
N ASN A 103 -8.15 7.66 5.87
CA ASN A 103 -6.93 7.67 6.67
C ASN A 103 -6.00 8.82 6.24
N LYS A 104 -5.81 9.03 4.93
CA LYS A 104 -4.94 10.08 4.41
C LYS A 104 -5.46 11.48 4.71
N VAL A 105 -6.76 11.71 4.58
CA VAL A 105 -7.39 12.99 4.95
C VAL A 105 -7.19 13.27 6.44
N LEU A 106 -7.39 12.26 7.30
CA LEU A 106 -7.13 12.40 8.74
C LEU A 106 -5.65 12.71 9.03
N MET A 107 -4.71 12.08 8.33
CA MET A 107 -3.28 12.38 8.47
C MET A 107 -2.97 13.85 8.12
N ILE A 108 -3.56 14.38 7.04
CA ILE A 108 -3.36 15.78 6.63
C ILE A 108 -3.98 16.74 7.64
N VAL A 109 -5.23 16.52 8.04
CA VAL A 109 -5.96 17.39 8.98
C VAL A 109 -5.32 17.40 10.37
N TRP A 110 -4.71 16.30 10.78
CA TRP A 110 -4.04 16.18 12.07
C TRP A 110 -2.53 16.40 12.04
N GLU A 111 -1.98 16.80 10.89
CA GLU A 111 -0.54 17.04 10.67
C GLU A 111 0.34 15.86 11.14
N GLN A 112 0.01 14.66 10.67
CA GLN A 112 0.71 13.41 10.95
C GLN A 112 1.52 12.92 9.74
#